data_AF-A0A381X1D6-F1
#
_entry.id   AF-A0A381X1D6-F1
#
_cell.length_a   1.000
_cell.length_b   1.000
_cell.length_c   1.000
_cell.angle_alpha   90.00
_cell.angle_beta   90.00
_cell.angle_gamma   90.00
#
_symmetry.space_group_name_H-M   'P 1'
#
loop_
_entity.id
_entity.type
_entity.pdbx_description
1 polymer ?
#
loop_
_entity_poly.entity_id
_entity_poly.type
_entity_poly.pdbx_seq_one_letter_code
_entity_poly.pdbx_strand_id
1 'polypeptide(L)'
;MYDYEAWVKCHPDDLWIFDKLILAKKLGYLCGPADVAVPESNNYIVRPCVNLAGMGIGAELRFLEKGRWDLEPGYFWCQEFKGRHLSVDYAIDPISRTIEQGETIEGFRSPANPIWKFDKWVRVNDKLKINFMLTKLKGSYEHVNCEFIGGRLIEMHLRHNTEMGDYNEIIPVWEDELVSTTPPENYIYVEDKDYNRIGFFKR
;
A
#
# COMPACT_ATOMS: atom_id res chain seq x y z
N MET A 1 -11.44 -8.32 7.68
CA MET A 1 -10.64 -7.73 8.77
C MET A 1 -10.06 -6.43 8.25
N TYR A 2 -10.18 -5.34 8.99
CA TYR A 2 -9.56 -4.04 8.66
C TYR A 2 -8.25 -3.84 9.42
N ASP A 3 -7.43 -2.86 8.99
CA ASP A 3 -6.11 -2.64 9.61
C ASP A 3 -6.17 -2.23 11.08
N TYR A 4 -7.24 -1.53 11.52
CA TYR A 4 -7.41 -1.21 12.94
C TYR A 4 -7.67 -2.46 13.80
N GLU A 5 -8.34 -3.48 13.25
CA GLU A 5 -8.55 -4.76 13.93
C GLU A 5 -7.25 -5.57 13.97
N ALA A 6 -6.50 -5.52 12.87
CA ALA A 6 -5.20 -6.17 12.76
C ALA A 6 -4.18 -5.55 13.73
N TRP A 7 -4.20 -4.23 13.92
CA TRP A 7 -3.36 -3.52 14.89
C TRP A 7 -3.56 -4.05 16.32
N VAL A 8 -4.83 -4.21 16.75
CA VAL A 8 -5.16 -4.69 18.11
C VAL A 8 -4.65 -6.12 18.35
N LYS A 9 -4.63 -6.95 17.31
CA LYS A 9 -4.21 -8.36 17.38
C LYS A 9 -2.72 -8.56 17.06
N CYS A 10 -2.01 -7.51 16.66
CA CYS A 10 -0.63 -7.60 16.22
C CYS A 10 0.29 -7.99 17.37
N HIS A 11 1.22 -8.90 17.12
CA HIS A 11 2.29 -9.19 18.06
C HIS A 11 3.15 -7.92 18.22
N PRO A 12 3.53 -7.51 19.45
CA PRO A 12 4.28 -6.25 19.67
C PRO A 12 5.58 -6.13 18.84
N ASP A 13 6.31 -7.23 18.68
CA ASP A 13 7.53 -7.25 17.85
C ASP A 13 7.29 -7.11 16.34
N ASP A 14 6.03 -7.18 15.88
CA ASP A 14 5.63 -7.04 14.48
C ASP A 14 5.00 -5.68 14.16
N LEU A 15 4.90 -4.76 15.14
CA LEU A 15 4.34 -3.42 14.93
C LEU A 15 5.09 -2.61 13.86
N TRP A 16 6.32 -3.01 13.52
CA TRP A 16 7.08 -2.43 12.41
C TRP A 16 6.40 -2.54 11.05
N ILE A 17 5.41 -3.42 10.88
CA ILE A 17 4.62 -3.55 9.64
C ILE A 17 3.85 -2.26 9.35
N PHE A 18 3.28 -1.67 10.40
CA PHE A 18 2.44 -0.48 10.27
C PHE A 18 3.24 0.82 10.24
N ASP A 19 4.54 0.76 10.59
CA ASP A 19 5.47 1.87 10.49
C ASP A 19 6.28 1.77 9.18
N LYS A 20 5.86 2.56 8.19
CA LYS A 20 6.44 2.64 6.86
C LYS A 20 7.90 3.09 6.88
N LEU A 21 8.34 3.86 7.88
CA LEU A 21 9.75 4.26 8.04
C LEU A 21 10.58 3.07 8.55
N ILE A 22 10.10 2.35 9.57
CA ILE A 22 10.81 1.17 10.08
C ILE A 22 10.89 0.09 9.00
N LEU A 23 9.80 -0.16 8.26
CA LEU A 23 9.79 -1.08 7.14
C LEU A 23 10.83 -0.69 6.07
N ALA A 24 10.81 0.57 5.60
CA ALA A 24 11.77 1.07 4.63
C ALA A 24 13.22 0.93 5.13
N LYS A 25 13.47 1.23 6.41
CA LYS A 25 14.80 1.10 7.02
C LYS A 25 15.27 -0.35 7.08
N LYS A 26 14.39 -1.30 7.45
CA LYS A 26 14.68 -2.75 7.45
C LYS A 26 14.98 -3.29 6.06
N LEU A 27 14.34 -2.74 5.03
CA LEU A 27 14.55 -3.08 3.62
C LEU A 27 15.80 -2.42 3.02
N GLY A 28 16.48 -1.56 3.77
CA GLY A 28 17.71 -0.89 3.35
C GLY A 28 17.48 0.28 2.39
N TYR A 29 16.28 0.86 2.39
CA TYR A 29 15.95 1.98 1.51
C TYR A 29 16.56 3.29 2.03
N LEU A 30 16.85 4.18 1.08
CA LEU A 30 17.25 5.53 1.37
C LEU A 30 16.05 6.32 1.90
N CYS A 31 16.02 6.50 3.22
CA CYS A 31 14.91 7.14 3.93
C CYS A 31 15.39 7.77 5.25
N GLY A 32 14.58 8.69 5.78
CA GLY A 32 14.79 9.29 7.08
C GLY A 32 13.52 9.97 7.61
N PRO A 33 13.29 9.99 8.93
CA PRO A 33 12.23 10.79 9.53
C PRO A 33 12.45 12.29 9.24
N ALA A 34 11.44 13.11 9.55
CA ALA A 34 11.61 14.56 9.66
C ALA A 34 12.90 14.94 10.42
N ASP A 35 13.52 16.06 10.02
CA ASP A 35 14.85 16.54 10.44
C ASP A 35 16.09 15.75 10.01
N VAL A 36 15.96 14.50 9.59
CA VAL A 36 17.11 13.78 9.00
C VAL A 36 17.38 14.33 7.62
N ALA A 37 18.63 14.73 7.37
CA ALA A 37 19.02 15.37 6.13
C ALA A 37 18.89 14.43 4.93
N VAL A 38 18.28 14.94 3.87
CA VAL A 38 18.27 14.32 2.55
C VAL A 38 19.68 14.37 1.97
N PRO A 39 20.26 13.24 1.52
CA PRO A 39 21.67 13.20 1.10
C PRO A 39 21.91 13.76 -0.31
N GLU A 40 20.89 13.77 -1.16
CA GLU A 40 20.98 14.17 -2.58
C GLU A 40 19.71 14.90 -3.03
N SER A 41 19.85 15.92 -3.88
CA SER A 41 18.69 16.63 -4.43
C SER A 41 17.94 15.75 -5.43
N ASN A 42 16.70 15.34 -5.12
CA ASN A 42 15.89 14.46 -5.98
C ASN A 42 14.40 14.51 -5.59
N ASN A 43 13.56 13.76 -6.29
CA ASN A 43 12.21 13.44 -5.85
C ASN A 43 12.22 12.35 -4.77
N TYR A 44 11.45 12.61 -3.71
CA TYR A 44 11.22 11.70 -2.60
C TYR A 44 9.72 11.55 -2.38
N ILE A 45 9.30 10.38 -1.91
CA ILE A 45 7.97 10.22 -1.33
C ILE A 45 8.04 10.71 0.13
N VAL A 46 7.21 11.69 0.47
CA VAL A 46 7.06 12.24 1.82
C VAL A 46 5.69 11.81 2.33
N ARG A 47 5.64 11.11 3.47
CA ARG A 47 4.39 10.54 4.00
C ARG A 47 4.45 10.27 5.51
N PRO A 48 3.30 10.08 6.20
CA PRO A 48 3.29 9.66 7.60
C PRO A 48 4.04 8.33 7.81
N CYS A 49 4.73 8.18 8.93
CA CYS A 49 5.34 6.91 9.36
C CYS A 49 4.27 5.84 9.56
N VAL A 50 3.20 6.17 10.28
CA VAL A 50 2.05 5.29 10.51
C VAL A 50 0.82 5.90 9.86
N ASN A 51 0.13 5.13 9.02
CA ASN A 51 -1.17 5.49 8.46
C ASN A 51 -2.03 4.22 8.35
N LEU A 52 -2.81 3.94 9.40
CA LEU A 52 -3.76 2.83 9.44
C LEU A 52 -5.07 3.11 8.69
N ALA A 53 -5.36 4.38 8.39
CA ALA A 53 -6.48 4.75 7.52
C ALA A 53 -6.19 4.36 6.05
N GLY A 54 -4.93 4.06 5.72
CA GLY A 54 -4.54 3.53 4.43
C GLY A 54 -4.61 4.56 3.31
N MET A 55 -4.89 4.07 2.10
CA MET A 55 -5.08 4.84 0.88
C MET A 55 -3.89 5.72 0.45
N GLY A 56 -2.77 5.77 1.17
CA GLY A 56 -1.72 6.76 0.90
C GLY A 56 -2.11 8.19 1.31
N ILE A 57 -3.05 8.34 2.25
CA ILE A 57 -3.41 9.65 2.83
C ILE A 57 -2.17 10.33 3.41
N GLY A 58 -1.99 11.61 3.07
CA GLY A 58 -0.84 12.42 3.46
C GLY A 58 0.44 12.13 2.68
N ALA A 59 0.43 11.22 1.70
CA ALA A 59 1.60 10.93 0.89
C ALA A 59 1.70 11.85 -0.34
N GLU A 60 2.87 12.41 -0.58
CA GLU A 60 3.17 13.25 -1.74
C GLU A 60 4.56 12.97 -2.34
N LEU A 61 4.68 13.11 -3.65
CA LEU A 61 6.00 13.19 -4.30
C LEU A 61 6.47 14.64 -4.26
N ARG A 62 7.66 14.85 -3.68
CA ARG A 62 8.23 16.17 -3.48
C ARG A 62 9.69 16.18 -3.88
N PHE A 63 10.09 17.21 -4.63
CA PHE A 63 11.49 17.48 -4.86
C PHE A 63 12.10 18.08 -3.59
N LEU A 64 13.10 17.40 -3.04
CA LEU A 64 13.86 17.85 -1.87
C LEU A 64 15.30 18.05 -2.29
N GLU A 65 15.84 19.23 -2.03
CA GLU A 65 17.27 19.51 -2.17
C GLU A 65 18.07 18.80 -1.07
N LYS A 66 19.34 18.50 -1.35
CA LYS A 66 20.26 18.00 -0.34
C LYS A 66 20.29 18.93 0.87
N GLY A 67 19.98 18.40 2.05
CA GLY A 67 19.92 19.18 3.28
C GLY A 67 18.81 18.75 4.21
N ARG A 68 18.59 19.54 5.26
CA ARG A 68 17.48 19.33 6.19
C ARG A 68 16.23 20.05 5.67
N TRP A 69 15.09 19.45 5.96
CA TRP A 69 13.78 19.96 5.56
C TRP A 69 12.87 19.99 6.79
N ASP A 70 12.08 21.06 6.88
CA ASP A 70 11.00 21.19 7.84
C ASP A 70 9.80 20.36 7.34
N LEU A 71 9.80 19.08 7.71
CA LEU A 71 8.71 18.15 7.44
C LEU A 71 7.90 17.99 8.73
N GLU A 72 6.60 17.75 8.57
CA GLU A 72 5.71 17.57 9.72
C GLU A 72 6.20 16.44 10.65
N PRO A 73 6.19 16.64 11.98
CA PRO A 73 6.52 15.57 12.92
C PRO A 73 5.67 14.32 12.68
N GLY A 74 6.30 13.15 12.66
CA GLY A 74 5.64 11.88 12.32
C GLY A 74 5.58 11.57 10.83
N TYR A 75 6.09 12.46 9.97
CA TYR A 75 6.39 12.16 8.57
C TYR A 75 7.83 11.70 8.38
N PHE A 76 8.05 11.03 7.25
CA PHE A 76 9.38 10.66 6.78
C PHE A 76 9.48 10.83 5.26
N TRP A 77 10.70 10.97 4.77
CA TRP A 77 11.02 10.93 3.35
C TRP A 77 11.65 9.58 2.99
N CYS A 78 11.37 9.10 1.79
CA CYS A 78 11.98 7.90 1.22
C CYS A 78 12.24 8.10 -0.28
N GLN A 79 13.26 7.45 -0.82
CA GLN A 79 13.50 7.43 -2.26
C GLN A 79 12.23 7.02 -3.02
N GLU A 80 11.98 7.69 -4.15
CA GLU A 80 10.91 7.31 -5.07
C GLU A 80 11.24 5.96 -5.74
N PHE A 81 10.25 5.08 -5.82
CA PHE A 81 10.30 3.87 -6.65
C PHE A 81 9.46 4.05 -7.91
N LYS A 82 9.90 3.42 -9.00
CA LYS A 82 9.23 3.47 -10.31
C LYS A 82 8.98 2.06 -10.82
N GLY A 83 7.90 1.89 -11.56
CA GLY A 83 7.48 0.60 -12.13
C GLY A 83 6.03 0.27 -11.78
N ARG A 84 5.65 -0.98 -11.98
CA ARG A 84 4.31 -1.50 -11.72
C ARG A 84 3.99 -1.45 -10.22
N HIS A 85 2.77 -1.05 -9.86
CA HIS A 85 2.23 -1.11 -8.49
C HIS A 85 1.46 -2.40 -8.31
N LEU A 86 1.97 -3.33 -7.51
CA LEU A 86 1.34 -4.62 -7.27
C LEU A 86 0.93 -4.78 -5.81
N SER A 87 -0.31 -5.17 -5.55
CA SER A 87 -0.79 -5.69 -4.27
C SER A 87 -0.81 -7.21 -4.37
N VAL A 88 -0.10 -7.89 -3.46
CA VAL A 88 0.09 -9.35 -3.48
C VAL A 88 -0.34 -9.93 -2.14
N ASP A 89 -1.28 -10.87 -2.18
CA ASP A 89 -1.68 -11.63 -1.00
C ASP A 89 -0.78 -12.84 -0.77
N TYR A 90 -0.52 -13.13 0.49
CA TYR A 90 0.18 -14.31 0.96
C TYR A 90 -0.62 -15.01 2.05
N ALA A 91 -0.76 -16.33 1.90
CA ALA A 91 -1.22 -17.21 2.96
C ALA A 91 -0.01 -17.69 3.77
N ILE A 92 -0.14 -17.71 5.10
CA ILE A 92 0.87 -18.20 6.01
C ILE A 92 0.27 -19.31 6.86
N ASP A 93 0.87 -20.49 6.83
CA ASP A 93 0.48 -21.55 7.76
C ASP A 93 0.94 -21.18 9.18
N PRO A 94 0.02 -21.08 10.15
CA PRO A 94 0.37 -20.60 11.50
C PRO A 94 1.30 -21.55 12.27
N ILE A 95 1.35 -22.84 11.88
CA ILE A 95 2.13 -23.89 12.54
C ILE A 95 3.47 -24.08 11.82
N SER A 96 3.44 -24.43 10.54
CA SER A 96 4.63 -24.75 9.75
C SER A 96 5.37 -23.50 9.26
N ARG A 97 4.72 -22.33 9.29
CA ARG A 97 5.23 -21.05 8.81
C ARG A 97 5.57 -21.06 7.32
N THR A 98 5.02 -22.00 6.56
CA THR A 98 5.09 -21.97 5.10
C THR A 98 4.32 -20.76 4.58
N ILE A 99 4.83 -20.17 3.50
CA ILE A 99 4.25 -18.97 2.89
C ILE A 99 3.93 -19.30 1.45
N GLU A 100 2.68 -19.09 1.05
CA GLU A 100 2.19 -19.32 -0.30
C GLU A 100 1.63 -18.02 -0.87
N GLN A 101 1.99 -17.70 -2.11
CA GLN A 101 1.46 -16.51 -2.78
C GLN A 101 0.05 -16.80 -3.30
N GLY A 102 -0.90 -15.98 -2.88
CA GLY A 102 -2.26 -15.93 -3.39
C GLY A 102 -2.37 -14.99 -4.59
N GLU A 103 -3.36 -14.11 -4.52
CA GLU A 103 -3.74 -13.20 -5.60
C GLU A 103 -2.69 -12.09 -5.83
N THR A 104 -2.66 -11.59 -7.06
CA THR A 104 -1.86 -10.41 -7.39
C THR A 104 -2.71 -9.45 -8.21
N ILE A 105 -2.72 -8.20 -7.78
CA ILE A 105 -3.53 -7.14 -8.34
C ILE A 105 -2.61 -5.99 -8.70
N GLU A 106 -2.73 -5.47 -9.92
CA GLU A 106 -1.99 -4.30 -10.38
C GLU A 106 -2.85 -3.04 -10.29
N GLY A 107 -2.32 -2.01 -9.64
CA GLY A 107 -2.92 -0.68 -9.54
C GLY A 107 -2.40 0.23 -10.66
N PHE A 108 -3.32 0.93 -11.31
CA PHE A 108 -3.04 1.93 -12.34
C PHE A 108 -3.44 3.30 -11.82
N ARG A 109 -2.51 4.26 -11.93
CA ARG A 109 -2.72 5.63 -11.49
C ARG A 109 -2.04 6.61 -12.43
N SER A 110 -2.80 7.60 -12.89
CA SER A 110 -2.28 8.75 -13.63
C SER A 110 -1.28 9.53 -12.77
N PRO A 111 -0.12 9.92 -13.32
CA PRO A 111 0.83 10.78 -12.60
C PRO A 111 0.23 12.14 -12.18
N ALA A 112 -0.84 12.60 -12.84
CA ALA A 112 -1.54 13.83 -12.48
C ALA A 112 -2.46 13.68 -11.25
N ASN A 113 -2.81 12.44 -10.87
CA ASN A 113 -3.64 12.18 -9.72
C ASN A 113 -2.81 12.22 -8.43
N PRO A 114 -3.40 12.62 -7.28
CA PRO A 114 -2.77 12.42 -5.99
C PRO A 114 -2.51 10.93 -5.72
N ILE A 115 -1.58 10.62 -4.83
CA ILE A 115 -1.09 9.24 -4.58
C ILE A 115 -2.22 8.25 -4.26
N TRP A 116 -3.27 8.72 -3.59
CA TRP A 116 -4.41 7.92 -3.15
C TRP A 116 -5.46 7.65 -4.24
N LYS A 117 -5.42 8.37 -5.37
CA LYS A 117 -6.49 8.37 -6.38
C LYS A 117 -6.14 7.49 -7.58
N PHE A 118 -6.34 6.18 -7.43
CA PHE A 118 -6.14 5.19 -8.50
C PHE A 118 -7.25 5.25 -9.56
N ASP A 119 -6.88 5.00 -10.81
CA ASP A 119 -7.81 4.93 -11.94
C ASP A 119 -8.49 3.56 -12.00
N LYS A 120 -7.73 2.49 -11.73
CA LYS A 120 -8.26 1.12 -11.71
C LYS A 120 -7.28 0.12 -11.09
N TRP A 121 -7.81 -1.06 -10.78
CA TRP A 121 -7.04 -2.22 -10.34
C TRP A 121 -7.44 -3.44 -11.17
N VAL A 122 -6.46 -4.27 -11.56
CA VAL A 122 -6.65 -5.45 -12.43
C VAL A 122 -5.97 -6.67 -11.83
N ARG A 123 -6.65 -7.81 -11.80
CA ARG A 123 -6.04 -9.09 -11.42
C ARG A 123 -5.01 -9.52 -12.47
N VAL A 124 -3.83 -9.91 -12.01
CA VAL A 124 -2.72 -10.36 -12.87
C VAL A 124 -2.13 -11.67 -12.36
N ASN A 125 -1.43 -12.40 -13.23
CA ASN A 125 -0.88 -13.73 -12.93
C ASN A 125 0.58 -13.71 -12.47
N ASP A 126 1.10 -12.53 -12.12
CA ASP A 126 2.48 -12.35 -11.69
C ASP A 126 2.83 -13.19 -10.46
N LYS A 127 3.98 -13.86 -10.50
CA LYS A 127 4.56 -14.56 -9.36
C LYS A 127 5.84 -13.86 -8.92
N LEU A 128 5.85 -13.41 -7.68
CA LEU A 128 6.96 -12.68 -7.08
C LEU A 128 7.75 -13.60 -6.17
N LYS A 129 9.05 -13.35 -6.07
CA LYS A 129 9.86 -13.97 -5.02
C LYS A 129 9.33 -13.49 -3.67
N ILE A 130 9.01 -14.44 -2.78
CA ILE A 130 8.59 -14.16 -1.41
C ILE A 130 9.64 -13.30 -0.73
N ASN A 131 9.22 -12.14 -0.21
CA ASN A 131 10.12 -11.22 0.47
C ASN A 131 10.52 -11.79 1.83
N PHE A 132 11.81 -11.73 2.17
CA PHE A 132 12.34 -12.27 3.43
C PHE A 132 11.69 -11.64 4.67
N MET A 133 11.14 -10.42 4.56
CA MET A 133 10.44 -9.75 5.66
C MET A 133 9.26 -10.58 6.20
N LEU A 134 8.56 -11.34 5.33
CA LEU A 134 7.46 -12.22 5.74
C LEU A 134 7.93 -13.33 6.71
N THR A 135 9.18 -13.78 6.55
CA THR A 135 9.78 -14.79 7.46
C THR A 135 10.19 -14.22 8.81
N LYS A 136 10.12 -12.90 9.01
CA LYS A 136 10.49 -12.22 10.26
C LYS A 136 9.33 -12.06 11.22
N LEU A 137 8.10 -12.29 10.75
CA LEU A 137 6.88 -12.21 11.55
C LEU A 137 6.95 -13.14 12.76
N LYS A 138 6.54 -12.66 13.92
CA LYS A 138 6.48 -13.39 15.19
C LYS A 138 5.09 -13.88 15.52
N GLY A 139 4.06 -13.11 15.19
CA GLY A 139 2.67 -13.47 15.42
C GLY A 139 2.17 -14.61 14.54
N SER A 140 1.07 -15.20 14.98
CA SER A 140 0.31 -16.20 14.24
C SER A 140 -0.69 -15.48 13.33
N TYR A 141 -0.25 -15.19 12.11
CA TYR A 141 -1.07 -14.57 11.07
C TYR A 141 -1.32 -15.59 9.98
N GLU A 142 -2.54 -15.62 9.45
CA GLU A 142 -2.93 -16.50 8.34
C GLU A 142 -2.80 -15.80 6.99
N HIS A 143 -2.93 -14.46 6.99
CA HIS A 143 -2.94 -13.65 5.78
C HIS A 143 -2.09 -12.40 5.93
N VAL A 144 -1.32 -12.11 4.88
CA VAL A 144 -0.58 -10.85 4.75
C VAL A 144 -0.72 -10.34 3.32
N ASN A 145 -1.09 -9.08 3.16
CA ASN A 145 -1.04 -8.38 1.90
C ASN A 145 0.23 -7.52 1.86
N CYS A 146 0.90 -7.50 0.72
CA CYS A 146 2.09 -6.70 0.50
C CYS A 146 1.91 -5.83 -0.74
N GLU A 147 2.22 -4.54 -0.64
CA GLU A 147 2.28 -3.66 -1.79
C GLU A 147 3.71 -3.47 -2.29
N PHE A 148 3.89 -3.48 -3.61
CA PHE A 148 5.17 -3.35 -4.28
C PHE A 148 5.13 -2.28 -5.35
N ILE A 149 6.22 -1.55 -5.53
CA ILE A 149 6.46 -0.71 -6.71
C ILE A 149 7.76 -1.16 -7.38
N GLY A 150 7.69 -1.55 -8.65
CA GLY A 150 8.88 -2.01 -9.39
C GLY A 150 9.59 -3.20 -8.74
N GLY A 151 8.84 -4.08 -8.07
CA GLY A 151 9.35 -5.23 -7.31
C GLY A 151 9.95 -4.90 -5.94
N ARG A 152 9.86 -3.65 -5.47
CA ARG A 152 10.28 -3.22 -4.13
C ARG A 152 9.07 -3.20 -3.20
N LEU A 153 9.15 -3.90 -2.07
CA LEU A 153 8.10 -3.92 -1.04
C LEU A 153 7.99 -2.53 -0.40
N ILE A 154 6.81 -1.90 -0.40
CA ILE A 154 6.62 -0.54 0.12
C ILE A 154 5.65 -0.45 1.30
N GLU A 155 4.81 -1.46 1.48
CA GLU A 155 3.77 -1.52 2.50
C GLU A 155 3.36 -2.97 2.77
N MET A 156 2.87 -3.24 3.98
CA MET A 156 2.40 -4.55 4.41
C MET A 156 1.14 -4.37 5.27
N HIS A 157 0.19 -5.30 5.14
CA HIS A 157 -1.02 -5.37 5.94
C HIS A 157 -1.20 -6.80 6.49
N LEU A 158 -1.62 -6.94 7.75
CA LEU A 158 -1.87 -8.24 8.38
C LEU A 158 -3.28 -8.78 8.08
N ARG A 159 -3.68 -8.68 6.81
CA ARG A 159 -4.97 -9.10 6.25
C ARG A 159 -4.82 -9.33 4.74
N HIS A 160 -5.78 -10.00 4.12
CA HIS A 160 -5.88 -10.09 2.64
C HIS A 160 -6.56 -8.86 2.04
N ASN A 161 -6.43 -8.69 0.72
CA ASN A 161 -7.24 -7.73 -0.04
C ASN A 161 -8.69 -8.24 -0.17
N THR A 162 -9.67 -7.44 0.26
CA THR A 162 -11.10 -7.78 0.20
C THR A 162 -11.85 -7.09 -0.93
N GLU A 163 -11.24 -6.12 -1.61
CA GLU A 163 -11.91 -5.22 -2.53
C GLU A 163 -12.18 -5.88 -3.89
N MET A 164 -11.24 -6.70 -4.37
CA MET A 164 -11.36 -7.35 -5.69
C MET A 164 -12.44 -8.43 -5.72
N GLY A 165 -12.56 -9.27 -4.69
CA GLY A 165 -13.52 -10.37 -4.63
C GLY A 165 -13.40 -11.33 -5.83
N ASP A 166 -14.53 -11.71 -6.43
CA ASP A 166 -14.57 -12.60 -7.60
C ASP A 166 -14.31 -11.89 -8.95
N TYR A 167 -14.06 -10.59 -8.93
CA TYR A 167 -13.90 -9.76 -10.12
C TYR A 167 -12.46 -9.76 -10.62
N ASN A 168 -12.26 -9.36 -11.88
CA ASN A 168 -10.94 -9.25 -12.51
C ASN A 168 -10.50 -7.81 -12.68
N GLU A 169 -11.42 -6.86 -12.69
CA GLU A 169 -11.13 -5.43 -12.74
C GLU A 169 -12.09 -4.63 -11.87
N ILE A 170 -11.53 -3.69 -11.10
CA ILE A 170 -12.30 -2.73 -10.30
C ILE A 170 -11.83 -1.32 -10.60
N ILE A 171 -12.78 -0.40 -10.77
CA ILE A 171 -12.56 1.02 -11.03
C ILE A 171 -13.13 1.79 -9.84
N PRO A 172 -12.29 2.46 -9.02
CA PRO A 172 -12.79 3.29 -7.93
C PRO A 172 -13.70 4.40 -8.46
N VAL A 173 -14.80 4.66 -7.76
CA VAL A 173 -15.68 5.80 -8.03
C VAL A 173 -15.40 6.85 -6.97
N TRP A 174 -14.90 8.01 -7.38
CA TRP A 174 -14.50 9.10 -6.49
C TRP A 174 -15.61 10.15 -6.36
N GLU A 175 -15.80 10.70 -5.16
CA GLU A 175 -16.86 11.69 -4.89
C GLU A 175 -16.73 12.98 -5.71
N ASP A 176 -15.49 13.35 -6.09
CA ASP A 176 -15.14 14.61 -6.73
C ASP A 176 -15.30 14.59 -8.26
N GLU A 177 -15.58 13.44 -8.85
CA GLU A 177 -15.58 13.26 -10.31
C GLU A 177 -16.95 13.46 -10.98
N LEU A 178 -17.98 13.92 -10.25
CA LEU A 178 -19.36 14.10 -10.76
C LEU A 178 -19.92 12.85 -11.48
N VAL A 179 -19.35 11.67 -11.23
CA VAL A 179 -19.67 10.45 -11.95
C VAL A 179 -21.03 9.96 -11.49
N SER A 180 -21.94 9.77 -12.44
CA SER A 180 -23.15 9.01 -12.18
C SER A 180 -22.74 7.64 -11.62
N THR A 181 -23.41 7.14 -10.57
CA THR A 181 -23.25 5.74 -10.14
C THR A 181 -23.77 4.74 -11.20
N THR A 182 -24.14 5.21 -12.39
CA THR A 182 -24.38 4.40 -13.59
C THR A 182 -23.06 3.76 -14.05
N PRO A 183 -22.93 2.43 -13.94
CA PRO A 183 -21.71 1.75 -14.36
C PRO A 183 -21.55 1.77 -15.89
N PRO A 184 -20.30 1.71 -16.39
CA PRO A 184 -20.03 1.42 -17.80
C PRO A 184 -20.59 0.06 -18.22
N GLU A 185 -20.67 -0.20 -19.53
CA GLU A 185 -21.16 -1.48 -20.05
C GLU A 185 -20.35 -2.67 -19.48
N ASN A 186 -21.07 -3.71 -19.01
CA ASN A 186 -20.54 -4.90 -18.35
C ASN A 186 -19.92 -4.70 -16.95
N TYR A 187 -20.09 -3.54 -16.33
CA TYR A 187 -19.75 -3.34 -14.92
C TYR A 187 -21.01 -3.32 -14.07
N ILE A 188 -20.83 -3.66 -12.80
CA ILE A 188 -21.80 -3.38 -11.74
C ILE A 188 -21.23 -2.34 -10.80
N TYR A 189 -22.08 -1.48 -10.24
CA TYR A 189 -21.68 -0.61 -9.13
C TYR A 189 -21.86 -1.35 -7.80
N VAL A 190 -20.82 -1.31 -6.98
CA VAL A 190 -20.81 -1.84 -5.61
C VAL A 190 -20.40 -0.71 -4.68
N GLU A 191 -21.27 -0.37 -3.73
CA GLU A 191 -20.96 0.64 -2.70
C GLU A 191 -19.85 0.10 -1.78
N ASP A 192 -18.80 0.91 -1.61
CA ASP A 192 -17.62 0.60 -0.80
C ASP A 192 -16.91 1.92 -0.46
N LYS A 193 -17.40 2.56 0.60
CA LYS A 193 -16.95 3.90 1.00
C LYS A 193 -15.65 3.80 1.78
N ASP A 194 -14.63 4.48 1.29
CA ASP A 194 -13.35 4.65 1.99
C ASP A 194 -12.69 5.95 1.55
N TYR A 195 -12.30 6.79 2.53
CA TYR A 195 -11.83 8.15 2.27
C TYR A 195 -12.80 8.90 1.30
N ASN A 196 -12.31 9.35 0.14
CA ASN A 196 -13.10 10.04 -0.88
C ASN A 196 -13.70 9.09 -1.95
N ARG A 197 -13.49 7.77 -1.81
CA ARG A 197 -14.10 6.75 -2.68
C ARG A 197 -15.51 6.47 -2.18
N ILE A 198 -16.48 6.44 -3.08
CA ILE A 198 -17.87 6.09 -2.77
C ILE A 198 -18.22 4.64 -3.12
N GLY A 199 -17.43 3.98 -3.96
CA GLY A 199 -17.59 2.58 -4.31
C GLY A 199 -16.69 2.17 -5.47
N PHE A 200 -17.07 1.09 -6.13
CA PHE A 200 -16.37 0.56 -7.30
C PHE A 200 -17.32 0.20 -8.43
N PHE A 201 -16.89 0.40 -9.66
CA PHE A 201 -17.38 -0.39 -10.78
C PHE A 201 -16.57 -1.67 -10.88
N LYS A 202 -17.23 -2.84 -10.86
CA LYS A 202 -16.57 -4.16 -10.87
C LYS A 202 -17.00 -5.01 -12.07
N ARG A 203 -16.06 -5.76 -12.66
CA ARG A 203 -16.31 -6.78 -13.70
C ARG A 203 -15.34 -7.96 -13.63
#